data_AF-A0A0K8SK67-F1
#
_entry.id   AF-A0A0K8SK67-F1
#
_cell.length_a   1.000
_cell.length_b   1.000
_cell.length_c   1.000
_cell.angle_alpha   90.00
_cell.angle_beta   90.00
_cell.angle_gamma   90.00
#
_symmetry.space_group_name_H-M   'P 1'
#
loop_
_entity.id
_entity.type
_entity.pdbx_description
1 polymer ?
#
loop_
_entity_poly.entity_id
_entity_poly.type
_entity_poly.pdbx_seq_one_letter_code
_entity_poly.pdbx_strand_id
1 'polypeptide(L)'
;KRIPILAWLPNYKWKSDFDGDLFAGITLAFVNVPQAMAFAILANAPLISGLYTACFTALVYSFLGTARISSFGPIAVGSMFTGEAVAGYMTAKNMSVTPDGTDADHQARVTYIATLTFTIGLMYLSFFLLRISA
;
A
#
# COMPACT_ATOMS: atom_id res chain seq x y z
N LYS A 1 -22.11 -5.04 12.85
CA LYS A 1 -22.20 -5.37 11.40
C LYS A 1 -20.78 -5.43 10.85
N ARG A 2 -20.25 -6.62 10.50
CA ARG A 2 -18.79 -6.84 10.34
C ARG A 2 -18.25 -6.79 8.90
N ILE A 3 -19.11 -6.77 7.88
CA ILE A 3 -18.66 -6.64 6.48
C ILE A 3 -19.38 -5.44 5.84
N PRO A 4 -18.69 -4.31 5.63
CA PRO A 4 -19.29 -3.09 5.10
C PRO A 4 -19.80 -3.24 3.65
N ILE A 5 -19.20 -4.14 2.85
CA ILE A 5 -19.63 -4.35 1.45
C ILE A 5 -21.08 -4.81 1.31
N LEU A 6 -21.54 -5.66 2.22
CA LEU A 6 -22.91 -6.18 2.23
C LEU A 6 -23.95 -5.11 2.65
N ALA A 7 -23.51 -3.98 3.20
CA ALA A 7 -24.41 -2.89 3.60
C ALA A 7 -24.59 -1.82 2.50
N TRP A 8 -23.56 -1.58 1.69
CA TRP A 8 -23.61 -0.55 0.64
C TRP A 8 -23.99 -1.08 -0.73
N LEU A 9 -23.54 -2.29 -1.10
CA LEU A 9 -23.81 -2.91 -2.40
C LEU A 9 -25.31 -3.08 -2.73
N PRO A 10 -26.20 -3.46 -1.78
CA PRO A 10 -27.63 -3.59 -2.07
C PRO A 10 -28.35 -2.25 -2.23
N ASN A 11 -27.77 -1.16 -1.72
CA ASN A 11 -28.33 0.19 -1.77
C ASN A 11 -27.72 1.03 -2.91
N TYR A 12 -26.89 0.42 -3.76
CA TYR A 12 -26.17 1.11 -4.83
C TYR A 12 -27.11 1.39 -6.01
N LYS A 13 -27.17 2.65 -6.46
CA LYS A 13 -28.02 3.07 -7.58
C LYS A 13 -27.26 2.92 -8.90
N TRP A 14 -27.22 1.68 -9.38
CA TRP A 14 -26.52 1.30 -10.61
C TRP A 14 -26.82 2.17 -11.84
N LYS A 15 -28.02 2.75 -11.94
CA LYS A 15 -28.42 3.58 -13.10
C LYS A 15 -27.93 5.02 -13.06
N SER A 16 -27.58 5.57 -11.89
CA SER A 16 -27.15 6.97 -11.76
C SER A 16 -25.67 7.11 -11.43
N ASP A 17 -25.13 6.16 -10.66
CA ASP A 17 -23.82 6.34 -10.03
C ASP A 17 -22.70 5.58 -10.78
N PHE A 18 -23.06 4.57 -11.58
CA PHE A 18 -22.11 3.69 -12.27
C PHE A 18 -21.20 4.44 -13.25
N ASP A 19 -21.77 5.32 -14.07
CA ASP A 19 -20.99 6.07 -15.06
C ASP A 19 -20.00 7.03 -14.37
N GLY A 20 -20.46 7.69 -13.30
CA GLY A 20 -19.63 8.58 -12.49
C GLY A 20 -18.47 7.85 -11.82
N ASP A 21 -18.75 6.70 -11.19
CA ASP A 21 -17.75 5.88 -10.52
C ASP A 21 -16.77 5.24 -11.51
N LEU A 22 -17.20 4.91 -12.73
CA LEU A 22 -16.33 4.38 -13.78
C LEU A 22 -15.30 5.42 -14.23
N PHE A 23 -15.74 6.64 -14.57
CA PHE A 23 -14.82 7.72 -14.97
C PHE A 23 -13.92 8.17 -13.81
N ALA A 24 -14.46 8.22 -12.60
CA ALA A 24 -13.67 8.51 -11.40
C ALA A 24 -12.61 7.44 -11.13
N GLY A 25 -12.97 6.16 -11.26
CA GLY A 25 -12.05 5.03 -11.09
C GLY A 25 -10.92 5.02 -12.12
N ILE A 26 -11.24 5.28 -13.40
CA ILE A 26 -10.24 5.41 -14.47
C ILE A 26 -9.28 6.56 -14.17
N THR A 27 -9.81 7.73 -13.81
CA THR A 27 -9.01 8.91 -13.46
C THR A 27 -8.09 8.61 -12.28
N LEU A 28 -8.61 7.97 -11.23
CA LEU A 28 -7.83 7.57 -10.06
C LEU A 28 -6.75 6.57 -10.43
N ALA A 29 -7.00 5.62 -11.32
CA ALA A 29 -5.99 4.68 -11.79
C ALA A 29 -4.82 5.39 -12.49
N PHE A 30 -5.10 6.36 -13.37
CA PHE A 30 -4.07 7.15 -14.04
C PHE A 30 -3.22 7.98 -13.06
N VAL A 31 -3.83 8.54 -12.02
CA VAL A 31 -3.10 9.28 -10.97
C VAL A 31 -2.27 8.34 -10.09
N ASN A 32 -2.80 7.16 -9.78
CA ASN A 32 -2.18 6.24 -8.84
C ASN A 32 -0.93 5.54 -9.41
N VAL A 33 -0.85 5.31 -10.72
CA VAL A 33 0.32 4.70 -11.38
C VAL A 33 1.62 5.49 -11.13
N PRO A 34 1.74 6.78 -11.49
CA PRO A 34 2.94 7.56 -11.22
C PRO A 34 3.16 7.80 -9.72
N GLN A 35 2.09 7.96 -8.94
CA GLN A 35 2.18 8.16 -7.50
C GLN A 35 2.79 6.94 -6.79
N ALA A 36 2.34 5.72 -7.13
CA ALA A 36 2.87 4.48 -6.56
C ALA A 36 4.33 4.25 -6.94
N MET A 37 4.73 4.57 -8.16
CA MET A 37 6.13 4.50 -8.59
C MET A 37 7.01 5.50 -7.84
N ALA A 38 6.56 6.74 -7.65
CA ALA A 38 7.29 7.74 -6.87
C ALA A 38 7.48 7.30 -5.41
N PHE A 39 6.45 6.70 -4.80
CA PHE A 39 6.51 6.19 -3.44
C PHE A 39 7.39 4.94 -3.30
N ALA A 40 7.51 4.11 -4.33
CA ALA A 40 8.48 3.00 -4.34
C ALA A 40 9.92 3.50 -4.38
N ILE A 41 10.19 4.54 -5.19
CA ILE A 41 11.51 5.19 -5.26
C ILE A 41 11.88 5.77 -3.89
N LEU A 42 10.96 6.49 -3.24
CA LEU A 42 11.17 7.02 -1.88
C LEU A 42 11.42 5.92 -0.85
N ALA A 43 10.79 4.75 -1.02
CA ALA A 43 10.98 3.59 -0.15
C ALA A 43 12.24 2.77 -0.49
N ASN A 44 13.09 3.23 -1.42
CA ASN A 44 14.28 2.50 -1.85
C ASN A 44 13.95 1.08 -2.38
N ALA A 45 12.75 0.91 -2.95
CA ALA A 45 12.21 -0.35 -3.44
C ALA A 45 12.17 -0.38 -4.99
N PRO A 46 12.13 -1.57 -5.61
CA PRO A 46 11.93 -1.67 -7.06
C PRO A 46 10.60 -1.03 -7.49
N LEU A 47 10.56 -0.26 -8.57
CA LEU A 47 9.34 0.47 -9.00
C LEU A 47 8.13 -0.46 -9.18
N ILE A 48 8.37 -1.67 -9.68
CA ILE A 48 7.35 -2.67 -9.99
C ILE A 48 6.63 -3.13 -8.69
N SER A 49 7.33 -3.18 -7.55
CA SER A 49 6.71 -3.59 -6.29
C SER A 49 5.69 -2.56 -5.80
N GLY A 50 5.93 -1.26 -6.04
CA GLY A 50 4.98 -0.19 -5.73
C GLY A 50 3.66 -0.33 -6.50
N LEU A 51 3.73 -0.70 -7.79
CA LEU A 51 2.55 -0.94 -8.61
C LEU A 51 1.75 -2.14 -8.12
N TYR A 52 2.42 -3.24 -7.75
CA TYR A 52 1.75 -4.41 -7.17
C TYR A 52 1.07 -4.07 -5.84
N THR A 53 1.75 -3.34 -4.95
CA THR A 53 1.16 -2.90 -3.69
C THR A 53 -0.07 -2.02 -3.92
N ALA A 54 0.01 -1.03 -4.80
CA ALA A 54 -1.10 -0.11 -5.06
C ALA A 54 -2.35 -0.82 -5.62
N CYS A 55 -2.16 -1.77 -6.55
CA CYS A 55 -3.26 -2.57 -7.08
C CYS A 55 -3.88 -3.48 -6.02
N PHE A 56 -3.04 -4.19 -5.26
CA PHE A 56 -3.49 -5.11 -4.24
C PHE A 56 -4.21 -4.41 -3.09
N THR A 57 -3.69 -3.27 -2.61
CA THR A 57 -4.33 -2.47 -1.55
C THR A 57 -5.70 -1.95 -1.98
N ALA A 58 -5.84 -1.48 -3.23
CA ALA A 58 -7.14 -1.03 -3.75
C ALA A 58 -8.16 -2.18 -3.78
N LEU A 59 -7.76 -3.37 -4.23
CA LEU A 59 -8.62 -4.56 -4.23
C LEU A 59 -9.01 -4.96 -2.81
N VAL A 60 -8.06 -5.11 -1.89
CA VAL A 60 -8.34 -5.50 -0.50
C VAL A 60 -9.22 -4.47 0.20
N TYR A 61 -8.98 -3.16 -0.01
CA TYR A 61 -9.80 -2.11 0.57
C TYR A 61 -11.22 -2.09 0.00
N SER A 62 -11.42 -2.42 -1.28
CA SER A 62 -12.78 -2.49 -1.85
C SER A 62 -13.68 -3.52 -1.14
N PHE A 63 -13.11 -4.64 -0.68
CA PHE A 63 -13.83 -5.71 0.04
C PHE A 63 -13.98 -5.44 1.54
N LEU A 64 -12.92 -4.98 2.19
CA LEU A 64 -12.86 -4.83 3.66
C LEU A 64 -13.09 -3.39 4.15
N GLY A 65 -13.08 -2.41 3.25
CA GLY A 65 -13.11 -0.98 3.55
C GLY A 65 -14.44 -0.51 4.12
N THR A 66 -14.37 0.23 5.23
CA THR A 66 -15.53 0.76 5.95
C THR A 66 -16.07 2.07 5.36
N ALA A 67 -15.27 2.81 4.60
CA ALA A 67 -15.64 4.08 3.99
C ALA A 67 -15.71 3.98 2.46
N ARG A 68 -16.84 4.43 1.87
CA ARG A 68 -17.14 4.29 0.43
C ARG A 68 -16.31 5.22 -0.48
N ILE A 69 -15.73 6.29 0.05
CA ILE A 69 -15.06 7.36 -0.72
C ILE A 69 -13.57 7.47 -0.34
N SER A 70 -13.08 6.61 0.56
CA SER A 70 -11.68 6.69 1.00
C SER A 70 -10.81 5.75 0.18
N SER A 71 -9.73 6.26 -0.39
CA SER A 71 -8.70 5.42 -1.01
C SER A 71 -7.56 5.24 -0.02
N PHE A 72 -7.27 4.00 0.36
CA PHE A 72 -6.07 3.66 1.11
C PHE A 72 -4.95 3.27 0.15
N GLY A 73 -3.79 3.88 0.33
CA GLY A 73 -2.60 3.59 -0.46
C GLY A 73 -1.32 3.95 0.30
N PRO A 74 -0.14 3.73 -0.29
CA PRO A 74 1.12 4.16 0.29
C PRO A 74 1.11 5.69 0.47
N ILE A 75 1.69 6.16 1.56
CA ILE A 75 1.77 7.59 1.89
C ILE A 75 3.24 8.00 1.81
N ALA A 76 3.51 9.19 1.26
CA ALA A 76 4.88 9.70 1.08
C ALA A 76 5.74 9.57 2.35
N VAL A 77 5.19 9.93 3.51
CA VAL A 77 5.88 9.86 4.81
C VAL A 77 6.24 8.42 5.19
N GLY A 78 5.33 7.47 4.99
CA GLY A 78 5.59 6.06 5.25
C GLY A 78 6.66 5.48 4.32
N SER A 79 6.65 5.88 3.05
CA SER A 79 7.71 5.53 2.10
C SER A 79 9.07 6.09 2.49
N MET A 80 9.13 7.34 2.95
CA MET A 80 10.39 7.94 3.43
C MET A 80 10.99 7.17 4.62
N PHE A 81 10.18 6.85 5.64
CA PHE A 81 10.67 6.06 6.79
C PHE A 81 11.09 4.65 6.38
N THR A 82 10.36 4.02 5.46
CA THR A 82 10.73 2.71 4.93
C THR A 82 12.05 2.80 4.17
N GLY A 83 12.24 3.85 3.37
CA GLY A 83 13.46 4.08 2.61
C GLY A 83 14.68 4.30 3.49
N GLU A 84 14.53 5.03 4.61
CA GLU A 84 15.56 5.22 5.62
C GLU A 84 15.90 3.91 6.35
N ALA A 85 14.90 3.13 6.73
CA ALA A 85 15.10 1.81 7.36
C ALA A 85 15.83 0.84 6.42
N VAL A 86 15.46 0.82 5.14
CA VAL A 86 16.14 0.02 4.10
C VAL A 86 17.59 0.49 3.94
N ALA A 87 17.84 1.80 3.86
CA ALA A 87 19.19 2.34 3.75
C ALA A 87 20.10 1.92 4.93
N GLY A 88 19.56 1.94 6.16
CA GLY A 88 20.24 1.44 7.35
C GLY A 88 20.56 -0.05 7.26
N TYR A 89 19.61 -0.86 6.79
CA TYR A 89 19.80 -2.30 6.58
C TYR A 89 20.88 -2.61 5.53
N MET A 90 20.87 -1.92 4.39
CA MET A 90 21.85 -2.11 3.32
C MET A 90 23.26 -1.75 3.79
N THR A 91 23.40 -0.66 4.54
CA THR A 91 24.67 -0.26 5.16
C THR A 91 25.18 -1.32 6.13
N ALA A 92 24.32 -1.86 6.99
CA ALA A 92 24.69 -2.91 7.94
C ALA A 92 25.13 -4.23 7.27
N LYS A 93 24.66 -4.49 6.05
CA LYS A 93 25.05 -5.64 5.22
C LYS A 93 26.27 -5.38 4.33
N ASN A 94 26.91 -4.22 4.45
CA ASN A 94 27.99 -3.75 3.56
C ASN A 94 27.59 -3.74 2.07
N MET A 95 26.31 -3.48 1.79
CA MET A 95 25.77 -3.35 0.43
C MET A 95 25.58 -1.88 0.07
N SER A 96 25.49 -1.59 -1.23
CA SER A 96 25.21 -0.23 -1.72
C SER A 96 23.84 0.27 -1.24
N VAL A 97 23.79 1.50 -0.74
CA VAL A 97 22.54 2.18 -0.34
C VAL A 97 21.72 2.56 -1.58
N THR A 98 22.37 2.98 -2.66
CA THR A 98 21.69 3.25 -3.92
C THR A 98 21.30 1.94 -4.61
N PRO A 99 20.06 1.82 -5.12
CA PRO A 99 19.65 0.64 -5.88
C PRO A 99 20.57 0.41 -7.08
N ASP A 100 21.14 -0.78 -7.16
CA ASP A 100 22.08 -1.18 -8.21
C ASP A 100 21.38 -1.90 -9.37
N GLY A 101 20.08 -2.19 -9.23
CA GLY A 101 19.28 -2.86 -10.25
C GLY A 101 19.55 -4.37 -10.39
N THR A 102 20.57 -4.87 -9.70
CA THR A 102 20.92 -6.30 -9.62
C THR A 102 19.80 -7.09 -8.92
N ASP A 103 19.53 -8.32 -9.36
CA ASP A 103 18.48 -9.18 -8.79
C ASP A 103 18.68 -9.41 -7.28
N ALA A 104 19.93 -9.54 -6.83
CA ALA A 104 20.28 -9.68 -5.42
C ALA A 104 19.90 -8.45 -4.58
N ASP A 105 20.08 -7.24 -5.13
CA ASP A 105 19.72 -5.97 -4.49
C ASP A 105 18.19 -5.84 -4.37
N HIS A 106 17.47 -6.14 -5.46
CA HIS A 106 16.02 -6.19 -5.47
C HIS A 106 15.47 -7.19 -4.44
N GLN A 107 16.01 -8.40 -4.38
CA GLN A 107 15.57 -9.42 -3.43
C GLN A 107 15.83 -9.01 -1.98
N ALA A 108 17.00 -8.45 -1.67
CA ALA A 108 17.33 -8.01 -0.31
C ALA A 108 16.38 -6.91 0.17
N ARG A 109 16.14 -5.88 -0.66
CA ARG A 109 15.23 -4.76 -0.36
C ARG A 109 13.79 -5.22 -0.19
N VAL A 110 13.27 -6.01 -1.13
CA VAL A 110 11.89 -6.53 -1.08
C VAL A 110 11.68 -7.41 0.14
N THR A 111 12.66 -8.28 0.47
CA THR A 111 12.56 -9.15 1.64
C THR A 111 12.51 -8.35 2.93
N TYR A 112 13.39 -7.35 3.08
CA TYR A 112 13.39 -6.49 4.26
C TYR A 112 12.08 -5.71 4.40
N ILE A 113 11.62 -5.06 3.33
CA ILE A 113 10.35 -4.32 3.32
C ILE A 113 9.16 -5.24 3.65
N ALA A 114 9.15 -6.47 3.14
CA ALA A 114 8.11 -7.45 3.46
C ALA A 114 8.12 -7.83 4.94
N THR A 115 9.29 -8.08 5.54
CA THR A 115 9.40 -8.36 6.98
C THR A 115 8.95 -7.19 7.84
N LEU A 116 9.35 -5.96 7.50
CA LEU A 116 8.95 -4.73 8.18
C LEU A 116 7.42 -4.54 8.11
N THR A 117 6.84 -4.70 6.92
CA THR A 117 5.39 -4.60 6.71
C THR A 117 4.63 -5.67 7.49
N PHE A 118 5.13 -6.89 7.51
CA PHE A 118 4.53 -7.99 8.26
C PHE A 118 4.56 -7.73 9.77
N THR A 119 5.68 -7.25 10.31
CA THR A 119 5.80 -6.86 11.72
C THR A 119 4.85 -5.73 12.08
N ILE A 120 4.72 -4.70 11.24
CA ILE A 120 3.73 -3.62 11.42
C ILE A 120 2.30 -4.19 11.46
N GLY A 121 1.98 -5.14 10.56
CA GLY A 121 0.69 -5.82 10.55
C GLY A 121 0.41 -6.59 11.84
N LEU A 122 1.39 -7.31 12.37
CA LEU A 122 1.28 -7.98 13.68
C LEU A 122 1.10 -6.98 14.82
N MET A 123 1.82 -5.86 14.82
CA MET A 123 1.65 -4.81 15.82
C MET A 123 0.24 -4.22 15.80
N TYR A 124 -0.30 -3.93 14.61
CA TYR A 124 -1.69 -3.47 14.48
C TYR A 124 -2.70 -4.51 14.97
N LEU A 125 -2.47 -5.79 14.69
CA LEU A 125 -3.32 -6.87 15.20
C LEU A 125 -3.27 -6.95 16.73
N SER A 126 -2.08 -6.85 17.32
CA SER A 126 -1.89 -6.82 18.77
C SER A 126 -2.62 -5.64 19.41
N PHE A 127 -2.49 -4.42 18.87
CA PHE A 127 -3.20 -3.24 19.38
C PHE A 127 -4.72 -3.36 19.25
N PHE A 128 -5.19 -3.96 18.16
CA PHE A 128 -6.60 -4.26 17.97
C PHE A 128 -7.14 -5.24 19.02
N LEU A 129 -6.39 -6.33 19.31
CA LEU A 129 -6.77 -7.31 20.33
C LEU A 129 -6.75 -6.73 21.74
N LEU A 130 -5.76 -5.89 22.05
CA LEU A 130 -5.63 -5.22 23.34
C LEU A 130 -6.62 -4.05 23.51
N ARG A 131 -7.46 -3.74 22.50
CA ARG A 131 -8.43 -2.63 22.51
C ARG A 131 -7.82 -1.29 22.97
N ILE A 132 -6.55 -1.03 22.65
CA ILE A 132 -5.89 0.23 23.03
C ILE A 132 -6.42 1.41 22.18
N SER A 133 -7.24 1.15 21.17
CA SER A 133 -8.03 2.17 20.49
C SER A 133 -9.46 2.24 21.07
N ALA A 134 -9.63 3.04 22.12
CA ALA A 134 -10.91 3.64 22.51
C ALA A 134 -10.68 5.14 22.74
#